data_AF-A0A9P5C1U3-F1
#
_entry.id   AF-A0A9P5C1U3-F1
#
_cell.length_a   1.000
_cell.length_b   1.000
_cell.length_c   1.000
_cell.angle_alpha   90.00
_cell.angle_beta   90.00
_cell.angle_gamma   90.00
#
_symmetry.space_group_name_H-M   'P 1'
#
loop_
_entity.id
_entity.type
_entity.pdbx_description
1 polymer ?
#
loop_
_entity_poly.entity_id
_entity_poly.type
_entity_poly.pdbx_seq_one_letter_code
_entity_poly.pdbx_strand_id
1 'polypeptide(L)'
;MKFTQVQLAALVASIASAQTLDIPTRVGEITSLPSPSIITGSVDLGNKEFDRGQPCDSDEDTGSDNAVFILEDGASLSNVIIGADALEGVHCTGSCTLTNVWFRDVCEDAISVLGTGDATIIGGGAQEAKDKVVQHNGAGTVTIKDFTVVNAGKLYRSCGDCTNNEAKSPRKVVVENVRAYGMTSDLIGINSNFGDEATISGSCGVTKNVCQEYKGVNKGSGSSSKVDSKTACKGAQGQLESLPACGADSELPAPETPSASEGVPSATVTASEVEPTPTATVTASEVEPTYTATITASEVEPTYTATVTASEVEPTYTATVSATATEVDEEEEEEATATSAVPTTLETKTKTKSEEPAPTKDTSSGSVARWGQCGGKGYTGPTECAAGECKVQNDWYSQCL
;
A
#
# COMPACT_ATOMS: atom_id res chain seq x y z
N MET A 1 -22.45 73.88 9.41
CA MET A 1 -21.67 72.83 8.70
C MET A 1 -22.35 71.50 8.97
N LYS A 2 -22.44 70.59 7.98
CA LYS A 2 -22.89 69.20 8.18
C LYS A 2 -21.83 68.29 7.56
N PHE A 3 -21.21 67.43 8.37
CA PHE A 3 -20.30 66.40 7.87
C PHE A 3 -21.10 65.11 7.69
N THR A 4 -21.29 64.69 6.44
CA THR A 4 -21.76 63.34 6.11
C THR A 4 -20.60 62.37 6.24
N GLN A 5 -20.69 61.40 7.16
CA GLN A 5 -19.76 60.28 7.21
C GLN A 5 -19.99 59.38 5.98
N VAL A 6 -18.97 59.23 5.15
CA VAL A 6 -18.92 58.18 4.13
C VAL A 6 -18.42 56.92 4.81
N GLN A 7 -19.31 55.93 5.00
CA GLN A 7 -18.89 54.61 5.46
C GLN A 7 -18.19 53.88 4.32
N LEU A 8 -16.87 53.73 4.43
CA LEU A 8 -16.05 52.99 3.47
C LEU A 8 -16.18 51.49 3.78
N ALA A 9 -17.13 50.81 3.12
CA ALA A 9 -17.28 49.37 3.24
C ALA A 9 -16.11 48.66 2.55
N ALA A 10 -15.10 48.26 3.34
CA ALA A 10 -13.96 47.49 2.85
C ALA A 10 -14.42 46.06 2.49
N LEU A 11 -14.61 45.82 1.19
CA LEU A 11 -15.04 44.52 0.67
C LEU A 11 -13.84 43.57 0.66
N VAL A 12 -13.62 42.89 1.78
CA VAL A 12 -12.56 41.87 1.91
C VAL A 12 -12.94 40.67 1.06
N ALA A 13 -12.42 40.63 -0.17
CA ALA A 13 -12.48 39.46 -1.02
C ALA A 13 -11.62 38.36 -0.39
N SER A 14 -12.28 37.44 0.34
CA SER A 14 -11.65 36.22 0.83
C SER A 14 -11.27 35.35 -0.37
N ILE A 15 -10.01 35.46 -0.80
CA ILE A 15 -9.42 34.52 -1.76
C ILE A 15 -9.35 33.17 -1.05
N ALA A 16 -10.36 32.33 -1.27
CA ALA A 16 -10.31 30.93 -0.94
C ALA A 16 -9.31 30.28 -1.91
N SER A 17 -8.04 30.23 -1.51
CA SER A 17 -7.04 29.42 -2.20
C SER A 17 -7.55 27.98 -2.20
N ALA A 18 -7.90 27.46 -3.38
CA ALA A 18 -8.11 26.04 -3.55
C ALA A 18 -6.83 25.33 -3.13
N GLN A 19 -6.89 24.51 -2.09
CA GLN A 19 -5.74 23.72 -1.68
C GLN A 19 -5.57 22.59 -2.68
N THR A 20 -4.54 22.68 -3.51
CA THR A 20 -4.08 21.59 -4.36
C THR A 20 -3.24 20.62 -3.53
N LEU A 21 -3.27 19.33 -3.87
CA LEU A 21 -2.42 18.34 -3.21
C LEU A 21 -0.94 18.59 -3.55
N ASP A 22 -0.06 18.58 -2.53
CA ASP A 22 1.38 18.74 -2.70
C ASP A 22 2.04 17.42 -3.16
N ILE A 23 1.76 17.06 -4.41
CA ILE A 23 2.30 15.85 -5.05
C ILE A 23 3.77 16.07 -5.40
N PRO A 24 4.70 15.15 -5.03
CA PRO A 24 6.11 15.24 -5.35
C PRO A 24 6.43 15.51 -6.84
N THR A 25 7.59 16.10 -7.06
CA THR A 25 8.12 16.29 -8.42
C THR A 25 8.36 14.93 -9.08
N ARG A 26 7.74 14.71 -10.25
CA ARG A 26 7.94 13.52 -11.06
C ARG A 26 9.40 13.34 -11.45
N VAL A 27 9.89 12.12 -11.36
CA VAL A 27 11.15 11.69 -11.98
C VAL A 27 10.87 11.16 -13.39
N GLY A 28 11.33 11.90 -14.40
CA GLY A 28 11.25 11.49 -15.81
C GLY A 28 9.98 11.92 -16.55
N GLU A 29 9.69 11.22 -17.64
CA GLU A 29 8.47 11.39 -18.44
C GLU A 29 7.32 10.53 -17.86
N ILE A 30 6.09 10.80 -18.30
CA ILE A 30 4.92 10.00 -17.92
C ILE A 30 4.95 8.68 -18.72
N THR A 31 4.69 7.56 -18.05
CA THR A 31 4.69 6.23 -18.67
C THR A 31 3.26 5.69 -18.77
N SER A 32 2.60 5.99 -19.89
CA SER A 32 1.29 5.40 -20.20
C SER A 32 1.43 3.90 -20.51
N LEU A 33 0.80 3.07 -19.69
CA LEU A 33 0.85 1.62 -19.78
C LEU A 33 -0.20 1.09 -20.78
N PRO A 34 0.11 0.10 -21.64
CA PRO A 34 -0.89 -0.50 -22.54
C PRO A 34 -1.83 -1.47 -21.80
N SER A 35 -1.33 -2.16 -20.77
CA SER A 35 -2.06 -3.09 -19.89
C SER A 35 -1.68 -2.83 -18.44
N PRO A 36 -2.47 -3.26 -17.44
CA PRO A 36 -2.13 -3.07 -16.03
C PRO A 36 -0.76 -3.66 -15.69
N SER A 37 0.03 -2.94 -14.89
CA SER A 37 1.29 -3.44 -14.37
C SER A 37 1.03 -4.34 -13.17
N ILE A 38 1.20 -5.66 -13.35
CA ILE A 38 1.04 -6.65 -12.27
C ILE A 38 2.27 -6.64 -11.37
N ILE A 39 2.06 -6.41 -10.07
CA ILE A 39 3.08 -6.37 -9.03
C ILE A 39 2.88 -7.58 -8.11
N THR A 40 3.87 -8.47 -8.05
CA THR A 40 3.80 -9.77 -7.35
C THR A 40 4.70 -9.84 -6.10
N GLY A 41 5.28 -8.70 -5.70
CA GLY A 41 6.21 -8.55 -4.58
C GLY A 41 6.37 -7.07 -4.24
N SER A 42 7.52 -6.66 -3.70
CA SER A 42 7.78 -5.25 -3.40
C SER A 42 8.48 -4.52 -4.56
N VAL A 43 7.95 -3.37 -4.99
CA VAL A 43 8.57 -2.49 -6.00
C VAL A 43 8.59 -1.03 -5.55
N ASP A 44 9.71 -0.37 -5.80
CA ASP A 44 9.86 1.08 -5.67
C ASP A 44 9.98 1.72 -7.06
N LEU A 45 9.21 2.76 -7.33
CA LEU A 45 9.19 3.43 -8.64
C LEU A 45 9.81 4.83 -8.64
N GLY A 46 10.41 5.27 -7.52
CA GLY A 46 11.25 6.47 -7.45
C GLY A 46 10.57 7.78 -7.88
N ASN A 47 9.29 7.96 -7.57
CA ASN A 47 8.42 9.08 -7.97
C ASN A 47 8.28 9.26 -9.49
N LYS A 48 8.39 8.18 -10.26
CA LYS A 48 7.91 8.13 -11.66
C LYS A 48 6.38 8.24 -11.71
N GLU A 49 5.85 8.65 -12.85
CA GLU A 49 4.41 8.84 -13.07
C GLU A 49 3.91 7.87 -14.14
N PHE A 50 2.82 7.16 -13.84
CA PHE A 50 2.23 6.14 -14.71
C PHE A 50 0.73 6.36 -14.86
N ASP A 51 0.19 6.06 -16.03
CA ASP A 51 -1.23 6.13 -16.34
C ASP A 51 -1.62 5.12 -17.44
N ARG A 52 -2.78 5.32 -18.10
CA ARG A 52 -3.27 4.50 -19.22
C ARG A 52 -3.24 5.25 -20.55
N GLY A 53 -2.89 6.54 -20.53
CA GLY A 53 -3.02 7.44 -21.68
C GLY A 53 -4.45 7.58 -22.21
N GLN A 54 -5.46 7.47 -21.34
CA GLN A 54 -6.89 7.63 -21.68
C GLN A 54 -7.54 8.65 -20.74
N PRO A 55 -8.28 9.65 -21.25
CA PRO A 55 -8.86 10.72 -20.44
C PRO A 55 -10.00 10.22 -19.55
N CYS A 56 -10.10 10.80 -18.35
CA CYS A 56 -11.00 10.38 -17.27
C CYS A 56 -12.41 11.02 -17.37
N ASP A 57 -13.05 10.81 -18.52
CA ASP A 57 -14.32 11.43 -18.92
C ASP A 57 -15.53 11.03 -18.04
N SER A 58 -15.47 9.94 -17.27
CA SER A 58 -16.58 9.37 -16.48
C SER A 58 -16.12 8.66 -15.21
N ASP A 59 -16.95 8.64 -14.16
CA ASP A 59 -16.81 7.83 -12.94
C ASP A 59 -17.51 6.46 -13.04
N GLU A 60 -17.36 5.78 -14.17
CA GLU A 60 -17.87 4.41 -14.39
C GLU A 60 -16.78 3.36 -14.10
N ASP A 61 -17.15 2.27 -13.40
CA ASP A 61 -16.31 1.08 -13.19
C ASP A 61 -16.00 0.41 -14.54
N THR A 62 -14.78 0.62 -15.02
CA THR A 62 -14.22 0.03 -16.24
C THR A 62 -13.46 -1.28 -15.97
N GLY A 63 -13.28 -1.63 -14.69
CA GLY A 63 -12.74 -2.90 -14.21
C GLY A 63 -11.22 -3.03 -14.27
N SER A 64 -10.68 -3.99 -13.51
CA SER A 64 -9.23 -4.16 -13.29
C SER A 64 -8.35 -4.26 -14.54
N ASP A 65 -8.87 -4.67 -15.69
CA ASP A 65 -8.13 -4.69 -16.96
C ASP A 65 -7.72 -3.28 -17.44
N ASN A 66 -8.28 -2.23 -16.84
CA ASN A 66 -7.93 -0.83 -17.06
C ASN A 66 -7.10 -0.20 -15.91
N ALA A 67 -6.80 -0.93 -14.82
CA ALA A 67 -5.98 -0.43 -13.71
C ALA A 67 -4.57 -0.01 -14.17
N VAL A 68 -4.00 1.03 -13.56
CA VAL A 68 -2.58 1.35 -13.76
C VAL A 68 -1.70 0.27 -13.11
N PHE A 69 -2.03 -0.14 -11.88
CA PHE A 69 -1.36 -1.22 -11.17
C PHE A 69 -2.35 -2.24 -10.59
N ILE A 70 -2.00 -3.52 -10.67
CA ILE A 70 -2.65 -4.60 -9.90
C ILE A 70 -1.60 -5.19 -8.96
N LEU A 71 -1.89 -5.21 -7.66
CA LEU A 71 -1.06 -5.85 -6.64
C LEU A 71 -1.66 -7.22 -6.29
N GLU A 72 -0.85 -8.26 -6.42
CA GLU A 72 -1.19 -9.60 -5.92
C GLU A 72 -1.11 -9.66 -4.38
N ASP A 73 -1.58 -10.76 -3.78
CA ASP A 73 -1.59 -10.92 -2.31
C ASP A 73 -0.16 -10.85 -1.72
N GLY A 74 0.05 -9.93 -0.79
CA GLY A 74 1.36 -9.63 -0.18
C GLY A 74 2.23 -8.63 -0.95
N ALA A 75 1.80 -8.16 -2.13
CA ALA A 75 2.57 -7.21 -2.92
C ALA A 75 2.64 -5.81 -2.29
N SER A 76 3.68 -5.05 -2.63
CA SER A 76 3.91 -3.69 -2.12
C SER A 76 4.40 -2.74 -3.21
N LEU A 77 3.90 -1.52 -3.20
CA LEU A 77 4.20 -0.48 -4.19
C LEU A 77 4.58 0.82 -3.46
N SER A 78 5.78 1.34 -3.72
CA SER A 78 6.28 2.58 -3.11
C SER A 78 6.72 3.64 -4.12
N ASN A 79 6.62 4.90 -3.70
CA ASN A 79 7.15 6.07 -4.39
C ASN A 79 6.69 6.14 -5.86
N VAL A 80 5.39 6.31 -6.08
CA VAL A 80 4.81 6.40 -7.42
C VAL A 80 3.75 7.50 -7.49
N ILE A 81 3.64 8.11 -8.66
CA ILE A 81 2.57 9.04 -9.01
C ILE A 81 1.68 8.35 -10.06
N ILE A 82 0.37 8.38 -9.84
CA ILE A 82 -0.64 7.96 -10.79
C ILE A 82 -1.11 9.22 -11.53
N GLY A 83 -0.96 9.19 -12.85
CA GLY A 83 -1.27 10.32 -13.74
C GLY A 83 -2.77 10.64 -13.80
N ALA A 84 -3.13 11.72 -14.47
CA ALA A 84 -4.53 12.11 -14.60
C ALA A 84 -5.30 11.22 -15.60
N ASP A 85 -4.63 10.66 -16.62
CA ASP A 85 -5.22 9.84 -17.68
C ASP A 85 -5.25 8.33 -17.32
N ALA A 86 -5.73 8.04 -16.10
CA ALA A 86 -5.54 6.76 -15.41
C ALA A 86 -6.70 5.76 -15.50
N LEU A 87 -7.95 6.17 -15.74
CA LEU A 87 -9.19 5.36 -15.68
C LEU A 87 -9.48 4.67 -14.32
N GLU A 88 -8.56 3.85 -13.84
CA GLU A 88 -8.64 2.98 -12.66
C GLU A 88 -7.28 3.04 -11.94
N GLY A 89 -7.25 3.32 -10.64
CA GLY A 89 -6.00 3.55 -9.91
C GLY A 89 -5.17 2.29 -9.64
N VAL A 90 -5.21 1.83 -8.39
CA VAL A 90 -4.39 0.72 -7.88
C VAL A 90 -5.27 -0.36 -7.25
N HIS A 91 -5.28 -1.56 -7.82
CA HIS A 91 -6.17 -2.65 -7.42
C HIS A 91 -5.42 -3.71 -6.62
N CYS A 92 -5.80 -3.97 -5.37
CA CYS A 92 -5.23 -5.05 -4.55
C CYS A 92 -6.12 -6.30 -4.62
N THR A 93 -5.58 -7.43 -5.10
CA THR A 93 -6.32 -8.70 -5.21
C THR A 93 -6.22 -9.57 -3.96
N GLY A 94 -5.60 -9.06 -2.90
CA GLY A 94 -5.45 -9.65 -1.58
C GLY A 94 -4.92 -8.58 -0.61
N SER A 95 -4.07 -8.99 0.32
CA SER A 95 -3.31 -8.10 1.21
C SER A 95 -2.33 -7.25 0.40
N CYS A 96 -2.10 -5.99 0.77
CA CYS A 96 -1.15 -5.14 0.03
C CYS A 96 -0.60 -3.97 0.86
N THR A 97 0.54 -3.40 0.44
CA THR A 97 1.08 -2.16 1.03
C THR A 97 1.34 -1.09 -0.02
N LEU A 98 0.84 0.13 0.22
CA LEU A 98 1.02 1.32 -0.62
C LEU A 98 1.72 2.40 0.20
N THR A 99 2.95 2.75 -0.16
CA THR A 99 3.77 3.73 0.60
C THR A 99 4.16 4.92 -0.26
N ASN A 100 3.79 6.14 0.15
CA ASN A 100 4.06 7.36 -0.62
C ASN A 100 3.54 7.27 -2.07
N VAL A 101 2.27 6.89 -2.21
CA VAL A 101 1.55 6.75 -3.49
C VAL A 101 0.65 7.98 -3.70
N TRP A 102 0.71 8.58 -4.88
CA TRP A 102 0.05 9.86 -5.17
C TRP A 102 -0.87 9.77 -6.39
N PHE A 103 -2.02 10.43 -6.36
CA PHE A 103 -2.98 10.46 -7.49
C PHE A 103 -3.22 11.90 -7.94
N ARG A 104 -2.96 12.19 -9.22
CA ARG A 104 -3.10 13.52 -9.85
C ARG A 104 -4.55 13.98 -9.96
N ASP A 105 -5.41 13.05 -10.34
CA ASP A 105 -6.84 13.15 -10.55
C ASP A 105 -7.40 11.73 -10.35
N VAL A 106 -8.65 11.57 -9.94
CA VAL A 106 -9.22 10.25 -9.59
C VAL A 106 -10.54 10.07 -10.33
N CYS A 107 -10.49 9.12 -11.27
CA CYS A 107 -11.55 8.87 -12.26
C CYS A 107 -12.77 8.17 -11.64
N GLU A 108 -12.61 6.93 -11.20
CA GLU A 108 -13.59 6.13 -10.46
C GLU A 108 -13.07 5.92 -9.02
N ASP A 109 -12.02 5.09 -8.86
CA ASP A 109 -11.32 4.83 -7.61
C ASP A 109 -9.81 5.07 -7.72
N ALA A 110 -9.21 5.54 -6.62
CA ALA A 110 -7.77 5.60 -6.47
C ALA A 110 -7.20 4.25 -6.02
N ILE A 111 -7.84 3.62 -5.03
CA ILE A 111 -7.37 2.36 -4.42
C ILE A 111 -8.53 1.41 -4.20
N SER A 112 -8.52 0.27 -4.89
CA SER A 112 -9.59 -0.74 -4.84
C SER A 112 -9.10 -2.03 -4.20
N VAL A 113 -9.51 -2.27 -2.95
CA VAL A 113 -9.16 -3.46 -2.18
C VAL A 113 -10.17 -4.57 -2.49
N LEU A 114 -9.88 -5.35 -3.53
CA LEU A 114 -10.80 -6.31 -4.16
C LEU A 114 -10.86 -7.67 -3.46
N GLY A 115 -9.70 -8.16 -3.03
CA GLY A 115 -9.53 -9.47 -2.39
C GLY A 115 -9.57 -9.43 -0.87
N THR A 116 -9.70 -10.61 -0.27
CA THR A 116 -9.58 -10.78 1.19
C THR A 116 -8.13 -10.64 1.62
N GLY A 117 -7.87 -9.81 2.63
CA GLY A 117 -6.54 -9.46 3.11
C GLY A 117 -6.52 -8.08 3.75
N ASP A 118 -5.41 -7.73 4.42
CA ASP A 118 -5.23 -6.40 5.00
C ASP A 118 -4.47 -5.48 4.03
N ALA A 119 -4.96 -4.25 3.84
CA ALA A 119 -4.33 -3.26 2.97
C ALA A 119 -3.79 -2.09 3.80
N THR A 120 -2.52 -1.74 3.63
CA THR A 120 -1.83 -0.71 4.41
C THR A 120 -1.39 0.44 3.52
N ILE A 121 -1.90 1.64 3.75
CA ILE A 121 -1.69 2.86 2.95
C ILE A 121 -1.01 3.89 3.86
N ILE A 122 0.26 4.22 3.57
CA ILE A 122 1.12 5.06 4.43
C ILE A 122 1.69 6.23 3.63
N GLY A 123 1.38 7.45 4.06
CA GLY A 123 1.74 8.68 3.36
C GLY A 123 1.10 8.78 1.98
N GLY A 124 1.52 9.77 1.19
CA GLY A 124 0.92 10.01 -0.12
C GLY A 124 -0.39 10.80 -0.05
N GLY A 125 -1.17 10.74 -1.13
CA GLY A 125 -2.43 11.45 -1.20
C GLY A 125 -3.18 11.31 -2.52
N ALA A 126 -4.44 11.73 -2.54
CA ALA A 126 -5.29 11.75 -3.74
C ALA A 126 -6.13 13.02 -3.82
N GLN A 127 -6.45 13.47 -5.04
CA GLN A 127 -7.31 14.63 -5.27
C GLN A 127 -8.39 14.41 -6.34
N GLU A 128 -9.43 15.25 -6.32
CA GLU A 128 -10.55 15.34 -7.29
C GLU A 128 -11.47 14.10 -7.40
N ALA A 129 -11.36 13.13 -6.49
CA ALA A 129 -12.15 11.88 -6.52
C ALA A 129 -13.66 12.09 -6.36
N LYS A 130 -14.40 11.96 -7.47
CA LYS A 130 -15.84 12.31 -7.58
C LYS A 130 -16.73 11.69 -6.49
N ASP A 131 -16.58 10.39 -6.19
CA ASP A 131 -17.35 9.70 -5.13
C ASP A 131 -16.51 9.16 -3.96
N LYS A 132 -15.40 8.47 -4.21
CA LYS A 132 -14.60 7.78 -3.17
C LYS A 132 -13.12 7.65 -3.60
N VAL A 133 -12.20 7.61 -2.63
CA VAL A 133 -10.76 7.40 -2.89
C VAL A 133 -10.38 5.94 -2.69
N VAL A 134 -10.78 5.35 -1.56
CA VAL A 134 -10.50 3.95 -1.21
C VAL A 134 -11.80 3.16 -1.13
N GLN A 135 -11.94 2.18 -2.01
CA GLN A 135 -13.05 1.24 -2.03
C GLN A 135 -12.61 -0.12 -1.48
N HIS A 136 -13.42 -0.69 -0.60
CA HIS A 136 -13.10 -1.95 0.05
C HIS A 136 -14.20 -2.98 -0.20
N ASN A 137 -13.85 -4.01 -0.98
CA ASN A 137 -14.75 -5.06 -1.49
C ASN A 137 -14.48 -6.43 -0.86
N GLY A 138 -13.23 -6.75 -0.50
CA GLY A 138 -12.84 -7.96 0.23
C GLY A 138 -13.16 -7.93 1.72
N ALA A 139 -12.80 -8.97 2.47
CA ALA A 139 -12.85 -8.96 3.94
C ALA A 139 -11.44 -8.72 4.50
N GLY A 140 -11.33 -7.96 5.60
CA GLY A 140 -10.04 -7.57 6.18
C GLY A 140 -10.05 -6.15 6.74
N THR A 141 -8.87 -5.56 6.87
CA THR A 141 -8.62 -4.25 7.46
C THR A 141 -7.88 -3.34 6.48
N VAL A 142 -8.41 -2.14 6.23
CA VAL A 142 -7.68 -1.07 5.54
C VAL A 142 -7.10 -0.11 6.57
N THR A 143 -5.78 0.04 6.61
CA THR A 143 -5.12 1.08 7.41
C THR A 143 -4.74 2.24 6.51
N ILE A 144 -5.22 3.44 6.80
CA ILE A 144 -4.90 4.68 6.09
C ILE A 144 -4.20 5.62 7.06
N LYS A 145 -2.92 5.93 6.79
CA LYS A 145 -2.05 6.65 7.70
C LYS A 145 -1.26 7.75 6.99
N ASP A 146 -1.15 8.92 7.63
CA ASP A 146 -0.37 10.07 7.17
C ASP A 146 -0.77 10.59 5.76
N PHE A 147 -1.98 10.23 5.29
CA PHE A 147 -2.47 10.46 3.93
C PHE A 147 -3.21 11.81 3.81
N THR A 148 -3.01 12.53 2.71
CA THR A 148 -3.73 13.78 2.42
C THR A 148 -4.76 13.59 1.29
N VAL A 149 -6.00 13.97 1.52
CA VAL A 149 -7.09 13.92 0.54
C VAL A 149 -7.67 15.30 0.28
N VAL A 150 -7.90 15.62 -1.00
CA VAL A 150 -8.33 16.93 -1.50
C VAL A 150 -9.53 16.76 -2.45
N ASN A 151 -10.56 17.59 -2.31
CA ASN A 151 -11.71 17.70 -3.24
C ASN A 151 -12.40 16.36 -3.56
N ALA A 152 -12.42 15.42 -2.62
CA ALA A 152 -13.01 14.10 -2.82
C ALA A 152 -14.43 13.96 -2.23
N GLY A 153 -15.20 12.99 -2.73
CA GLY A 153 -16.46 12.57 -2.11
C GLY A 153 -16.25 11.99 -0.71
N LYS A 154 -15.56 10.84 -0.64
CA LYS A 154 -15.24 10.12 0.61
C LYS A 154 -13.78 9.67 0.56
N LEU A 155 -13.13 9.52 1.71
CA LEU A 155 -11.82 8.86 1.77
C LEU A 155 -11.97 7.34 1.67
N TYR A 156 -12.90 6.74 2.41
CA TYR A 156 -13.09 5.29 2.44
C TYR A 156 -14.55 4.88 2.35
N ARG A 157 -14.85 3.84 1.57
CA ARG A 157 -16.13 3.13 1.58
C ARG A 157 -15.94 1.61 1.59
N SER A 158 -16.47 0.96 2.62
CA SER A 158 -16.81 -0.47 2.56
C SER A 158 -17.98 -0.65 1.60
N CYS A 159 -17.89 -1.58 0.65
CA CYS A 159 -18.87 -1.73 -0.43
C CYS A 159 -20.31 -1.85 0.09
N GLY A 160 -21.24 -1.05 -0.43
CA GLY A 160 -22.62 -0.99 0.07
C GLY A 160 -23.49 -2.18 -0.36
N ASP A 161 -23.32 -2.66 -1.58
CA ASP A 161 -24.22 -3.59 -2.26
C ASP A 161 -23.48 -4.62 -3.15
N CYS A 162 -22.25 -4.99 -2.77
CA CYS A 162 -21.43 -5.94 -3.53
C CYS A 162 -22.05 -7.35 -3.69
N THR A 163 -21.58 -8.09 -4.69
CA THR A 163 -21.92 -9.52 -4.83
C THR A 163 -21.34 -10.29 -3.63
N ASN A 164 -22.20 -11.03 -2.93
CA ASN A 164 -21.89 -11.73 -1.67
C ASN A 164 -21.32 -10.82 -0.57
N ASN A 165 -21.76 -9.56 -0.50
CA ASN A 165 -21.26 -8.54 0.42
C ASN A 165 -21.11 -9.00 1.88
N GLU A 166 -22.14 -9.64 2.41
CA GLU A 166 -22.21 -10.16 3.79
C GLU A 166 -21.17 -11.25 4.06
N ALA A 167 -20.91 -12.12 3.07
CA ALA A 167 -19.87 -13.16 3.14
C ALA A 167 -18.46 -12.62 2.80
N LYS A 168 -18.34 -11.35 2.38
CA LYS A 168 -17.10 -10.59 2.22
C LYS A 168 -16.94 -9.51 3.30
N SER A 169 -17.51 -9.76 4.47
CA SER A 169 -17.49 -8.88 5.65
C SER A 169 -17.11 -9.70 6.89
N PRO A 170 -16.66 -9.09 8.01
CA PRO A 170 -16.54 -7.65 8.27
C PRO A 170 -15.41 -6.97 7.48
N ARG A 171 -15.59 -5.68 7.20
CA ARG A 171 -14.56 -4.78 6.69
C ARG A 171 -14.20 -3.73 7.72
N LYS A 172 -12.95 -3.74 8.17
CA LYS A 172 -12.45 -2.76 9.14
C LYS A 172 -11.65 -1.67 8.45
N VAL A 173 -11.64 -0.48 9.06
CA VAL A 173 -10.76 0.62 8.65
C VAL A 173 -10.13 1.30 9.85
N VAL A 174 -8.84 1.59 9.75
CA VAL A 174 -8.07 2.36 10.74
C VAL A 174 -7.55 3.61 10.04
N VAL A 175 -7.74 4.78 10.64
CA VAL A 175 -7.48 6.08 10.03
C VAL A 175 -6.68 6.93 11.01
N GLU A 176 -5.41 7.21 10.67
CA GLU A 176 -4.47 7.93 11.54
C GLU A 176 -3.85 9.13 10.82
N ASN A 177 -3.85 10.31 11.46
CA ASN A 177 -3.16 11.52 10.98
C ASN A 177 -3.53 11.92 9.53
N VAL A 178 -4.77 11.67 9.13
CA VAL A 178 -5.28 12.03 7.79
C VAL A 178 -5.64 13.51 7.73
N ARG A 179 -5.32 14.14 6.59
CA ARG A 179 -5.65 15.54 6.30
C ARG A 179 -6.69 15.61 5.18
N ALA A 180 -7.88 16.13 5.46
CA ALA A 180 -9.03 16.06 4.56
C ALA A 180 -9.60 17.44 4.18
N TYR A 181 -9.45 17.81 2.90
CA TYR A 181 -9.79 19.13 2.39
C TYR A 181 -10.80 19.06 1.25
N GLY A 182 -11.70 20.05 1.15
CA GLY A 182 -12.68 20.12 0.07
C GLY A 182 -13.72 18.98 0.02
N MET A 183 -13.82 18.17 1.08
CA MET A 183 -14.59 16.92 1.04
C MET A 183 -16.09 17.18 0.83
N THR A 184 -16.67 16.54 -0.18
CA THR A 184 -18.08 16.76 -0.55
C THR A 184 -19.06 15.83 0.17
N SER A 185 -18.57 14.81 0.92
CA SER A 185 -19.41 13.83 1.63
C SER A 185 -18.85 13.43 3.01
N ASP A 186 -19.24 12.26 3.51
CA ASP A 186 -18.69 11.65 4.73
C ASP A 186 -17.22 11.27 4.52
N LEU A 187 -16.36 11.34 5.55
CA LEU A 187 -14.97 10.86 5.42
C LEU A 187 -14.93 9.33 5.21
N ILE A 188 -15.62 8.60 6.09
CA ILE A 188 -15.57 7.14 6.22
C ILE A 188 -16.99 6.56 6.21
N GLY A 189 -17.26 5.57 5.35
CA GLY A 189 -18.53 4.84 5.28
C GLY A 189 -18.40 3.33 5.54
N ILE A 190 -19.00 2.83 6.62
CA ILE A 190 -18.96 1.42 7.06
C ILE A 190 -20.35 0.78 7.11
N ASN A 191 -20.46 -0.54 6.89
CA ASN A 191 -21.73 -1.29 6.96
C ASN A 191 -21.86 -2.02 8.31
N SER A 192 -22.29 -1.33 9.37
CA SER A 192 -22.24 -1.87 10.75
C SER A 192 -23.12 -3.11 10.97
N ASN A 193 -24.13 -3.34 10.14
CA ASN A 193 -24.93 -4.57 10.16
C ASN A 193 -24.19 -5.83 9.66
N PHE A 194 -23.03 -5.68 9.01
CA PHE A 194 -22.14 -6.78 8.64
C PHE A 194 -20.88 -6.85 9.53
N GLY A 195 -20.85 -6.11 10.65
CA GLY A 195 -19.74 -6.11 11.60
C GLY A 195 -18.56 -5.20 11.21
N ASP A 196 -18.72 -4.35 10.19
CA ASP A 196 -17.72 -3.34 9.84
C ASP A 196 -17.48 -2.37 11.01
N GLU A 197 -16.22 -1.99 11.22
CA GLU A 197 -15.82 -1.01 12.25
C GLU A 197 -14.81 -0.01 11.68
N ALA A 198 -14.86 1.24 12.14
CA ALA A 198 -13.91 2.29 11.78
C ALA A 198 -13.22 2.81 13.04
N THR A 199 -11.90 2.93 13.07
CA THR A 199 -11.16 3.56 14.17
C THR A 199 -10.45 4.80 13.63
N ILE A 200 -10.74 5.99 14.19
CA ILE A 200 -10.24 7.27 13.66
C ILE A 200 -9.50 8.05 14.75
N SER A 201 -8.28 8.50 14.46
CA SER A 201 -7.39 9.25 15.34
C SER A 201 -6.53 10.27 14.58
N GLY A 202 -6.01 11.29 15.29
CA GLY A 202 -5.01 12.26 14.80
C GLY A 202 -5.39 13.13 13.59
N SER A 203 -6.56 12.94 13.01
CA SER A 203 -6.94 13.45 11.70
C SER A 203 -7.55 14.85 11.78
N CYS A 204 -7.45 15.64 10.72
CA CYS A 204 -7.98 16.99 10.64
C CYS A 204 -8.61 17.27 9.27
N GLY A 205 -9.52 18.25 9.19
CA GLY A 205 -10.16 18.61 7.93
C GLY A 205 -11.57 19.18 8.05
N VAL A 206 -12.28 19.23 6.91
CA VAL A 206 -13.70 19.59 6.83
C VAL A 206 -14.43 18.55 5.98
N THR A 207 -15.40 17.86 6.59
CA THR A 207 -16.23 16.81 5.94
C THR A 207 -17.69 16.94 6.39
N LYS A 208 -18.63 16.22 5.76
CA LYS A 208 -20.05 16.20 6.22
C LYS A 208 -20.25 15.38 7.50
N ASN A 209 -19.48 14.30 7.65
CA ASN A 209 -19.41 13.45 8.84
C ASN A 209 -18.00 12.89 8.95
N VAL A 210 -17.50 12.66 10.18
CA VAL A 210 -16.23 11.95 10.41
C VAL A 210 -16.37 10.45 10.15
N CYS A 211 -17.49 9.86 10.53
CA CYS A 211 -17.84 8.47 10.26
C CYS A 211 -19.35 8.34 10.11
N GLN A 212 -19.79 7.57 9.12
CA GLN A 212 -21.18 7.26 8.84
C GLN A 212 -21.37 5.74 8.79
N GLU A 213 -22.27 5.23 9.62
CA GLU A 213 -22.77 3.87 9.49
C GLU A 213 -23.84 3.77 8.41
N TYR A 214 -23.81 2.67 7.68
CA TYR A 214 -24.76 2.27 6.67
C TYR A 214 -25.32 0.88 7.00
N LYS A 215 -26.52 0.59 6.50
CA LYS A 215 -26.97 -0.77 6.25
C LYS A 215 -26.43 -1.21 4.89
N GLY A 216 -25.51 -2.18 4.89
CA GLY A 216 -25.08 -2.91 3.70
C GLY A 216 -26.13 -3.95 3.27
N VAL A 217 -26.10 -4.30 1.98
CA VAL A 217 -26.94 -5.34 1.37
C VAL A 217 -26.09 -6.25 0.47
N ASN A 218 -26.60 -7.42 0.11
CA ASN A 218 -26.05 -8.23 -0.97
C ASN A 218 -26.60 -7.75 -2.33
N LYS A 219 -25.80 -7.76 -3.41
CA LYS A 219 -26.20 -7.22 -4.73
C LYS A 219 -27.56 -7.75 -5.18
N GLY A 220 -28.45 -6.85 -5.62
CA GLY A 220 -29.82 -7.17 -6.01
C GLY A 220 -30.83 -7.31 -4.86
N SER A 221 -30.41 -7.27 -3.60
CA SER A 221 -31.29 -7.40 -2.42
C SER A 221 -31.82 -6.04 -1.90
N GLY A 222 -32.01 -5.08 -2.81
CA GLY A 222 -32.27 -3.66 -2.48
C GLY A 222 -31.00 -2.80 -2.59
N SER A 223 -30.95 -1.71 -1.83
CA SER A 223 -29.86 -0.73 -1.86
C SER A 223 -29.32 -0.44 -0.46
N SER A 224 -28.04 -0.07 -0.37
CA SER A 224 -27.45 0.40 0.88
C SER A 224 -28.06 1.74 1.32
N SER A 225 -28.17 1.96 2.63
CA SER A 225 -28.83 3.15 3.21
C SER A 225 -28.11 3.60 4.48
N LYS A 226 -28.11 4.91 4.78
CA LYS A 226 -27.54 5.44 6.03
C LYS A 226 -28.34 4.96 7.25
N VAL A 227 -27.67 4.83 8.40
CA VAL A 227 -28.31 4.61 9.71
C VAL A 227 -27.77 5.59 10.75
N ASP A 228 -28.59 5.99 11.71
CA ASP A 228 -28.28 7.05 12.68
C ASP A 228 -27.43 6.58 13.89
N SER A 229 -26.57 5.58 13.67
CA SER A 229 -25.67 5.00 14.68
C SER A 229 -24.21 5.43 14.45
N LYS A 230 -23.46 5.55 15.55
CA LYS A 230 -22.00 5.70 15.59
C LYS A 230 -21.34 4.72 16.59
N THR A 231 -21.97 3.57 16.81
CA THR A 231 -21.51 2.52 17.74
C THR A 231 -20.30 1.75 17.19
N ALA A 232 -20.20 1.60 15.86
CA ALA A 232 -19.10 1.00 15.13
C ALA A 232 -18.02 2.01 14.71
N CYS A 233 -18.29 3.31 14.87
CA CYS A 233 -17.32 4.39 14.74
C CYS A 233 -16.55 4.56 16.07
N LYS A 234 -15.28 4.16 16.10
CA LYS A 234 -14.37 4.07 17.25
C LYS A 234 -13.21 5.06 17.16
N GLY A 235 -12.30 4.97 18.13
CA GLY A 235 -11.12 5.83 18.24
C GLY A 235 -11.48 7.20 18.82
N ALA A 236 -10.46 8.05 19.00
CA ALA A 236 -10.62 9.37 19.59
C ALA A 236 -11.53 10.32 18.77
N GLN A 237 -11.74 10.03 17.48
CA GLN A 237 -12.45 10.92 16.56
C GLN A 237 -13.67 10.30 15.88
N GLY A 238 -13.86 8.97 15.90
CA GLY A 238 -14.92 8.31 15.11
C GLY A 238 -16.34 8.77 15.45
N GLN A 239 -16.61 9.13 16.71
CA GLN A 239 -17.94 9.59 17.12
C GLN A 239 -18.20 11.09 16.91
N LEU A 240 -17.16 11.87 16.58
CA LEU A 240 -17.28 13.31 16.40
C LEU A 240 -18.25 13.69 15.27
N GLU A 241 -18.80 14.90 15.35
CA GLU A 241 -19.63 15.48 14.29
C GLU A 241 -18.76 16.01 13.14
N SER A 242 -17.67 16.72 13.49
CA SER A 242 -16.66 17.23 12.56
C SER A 242 -15.24 16.93 13.07
N LEU A 243 -14.27 16.87 12.14
CA LEU A 243 -12.85 16.88 12.49
C LEU A 243 -12.42 18.29 12.98
N PRO A 244 -11.34 18.40 13.76
CA PRO A 244 -10.67 19.68 13.96
C PRO A 244 -10.15 20.22 12.62
N ALA A 245 -10.12 21.54 12.45
CA ALA A 245 -9.48 22.15 11.29
C ALA A 245 -7.97 21.86 11.29
N CYS A 246 -7.38 21.57 10.12
CA CYS A 246 -5.94 21.42 10.01
C CYS A 246 -5.24 22.78 10.21
N GLY A 247 -4.39 22.87 11.22
CA GLY A 247 -3.46 23.98 11.36
C GLY A 247 -2.18 23.73 10.57
N ALA A 248 -1.65 24.78 9.94
CA ALA A 248 -0.19 24.94 9.97
C ALA A 248 0.24 24.96 11.44
N ASP A 249 1.37 24.37 11.76
CA ASP A 249 1.89 24.21 13.13
C ASP A 249 0.97 23.42 14.08
N SER A 250 0.14 22.52 13.53
CA SER A 250 -0.27 21.30 14.25
C SER A 250 0.93 20.36 14.35
N GLU A 251 1.89 20.72 15.21
CA GLU A 251 2.85 19.77 15.74
C GLU A 251 2.04 18.64 16.39
N LEU A 252 2.26 17.40 15.93
CA LEU A 252 1.68 16.22 16.57
C LEU A 252 2.05 16.28 18.05
N PRO A 253 1.11 16.05 18.99
CA PRO A 253 1.49 15.93 20.39
C PRO A 253 2.51 14.79 20.48
N ALA A 254 3.77 15.16 20.74
CA ALA A 254 4.86 14.19 20.79
C ALA A 254 4.48 13.09 21.79
N PRO A 255 4.69 11.80 21.47
CA PRO A 255 4.28 10.70 22.33
C PRO A 255 4.86 10.94 23.73
N GLU A 256 3.97 11.10 24.72
CA GLU A 256 4.31 11.78 25.98
C GLU A 256 5.52 11.13 26.64
N THR A 257 6.68 11.76 26.45
CA THR A 257 7.92 11.33 27.08
C THR A 257 7.80 11.76 28.54
N PRO A 258 7.77 10.81 29.50
CA PRO A 258 7.40 11.12 30.88
C PRO A 258 8.39 12.12 31.48
N SER A 259 7.94 13.38 31.59
CA SER A 259 8.79 14.48 32.03
C SER A 259 9.14 14.30 33.51
N ALA A 260 10.43 14.05 33.78
CA ALA A 260 10.92 13.68 35.09
C ALA A 260 11.00 14.88 36.06
N SER A 261 9.85 15.37 36.52
CA SER A 261 9.76 16.31 37.64
C SER A 261 8.43 16.18 38.41
N GLU A 262 8.52 16.43 39.72
CA GLU A 262 7.43 16.57 40.69
C GLU A 262 6.59 15.33 41.09
N GLY A 263 6.88 14.82 42.30
CA GLY A 263 5.82 14.42 43.23
C GLY A 263 5.19 13.02 43.09
N VAL A 264 5.95 11.95 43.34
CA VAL A 264 5.37 10.61 43.55
C VAL A 264 4.47 10.58 44.80
N PRO A 265 3.16 10.29 44.69
CA PRO A 265 2.33 10.04 45.87
C PRO A 265 2.68 8.68 46.47
N SER A 266 3.11 8.65 47.73
CA SER A 266 3.48 7.40 48.40
C SER A 266 2.24 6.56 48.73
N ALA A 267 2.13 5.39 48.10
CA ALA A 267 1.16 4.35 48.46
C ALA A 267 1.88 3.20 49.20
N THR A 268 1.75 3.16 50.53
CA THR A 268 2.30 2.08 51.34
C THR A 268 1.38 0.85 51.28
N VAL A 269 1.81 -0.21 50.60
CA VAL A 269 1.19 -1.53 50.67
C VAL A 269 2.03 -2.42 51.57
N THR A 270 1.47 -2.84 52.70
CA THR A 270 2.11 -3.81 53.61
C THR A 270 1.55 -5.20 53.34
N ALA A 271 2.34 -6.06 52.68
CA ALA A 271 2.05 -7.47 52.50
C ALA A 271 3.26 -8.30 52.96
N SER A 272 3.03 -9.36 53.73
CA SER A 272 4.11 -10.13 54.36
C SER A 272 4.78 -11.15 53.44
N GLU A 273 4.11 -11.56 52.36
CA GLU A 273 4.63 -12.41 51.28
C GLU A 273 3.89 -12.08 49.98
N VAL A 274 4.63 -11.86 48.90
CA VAL A 274 4.14 -11.79 47.51
C VAL A 274 5.26 -12.31 46.61
N GLU A 275 5.02 -13.41 45.90
CA GLU A 275 5.91 -13.88 44.82
C GLU A 275 5.39 -13.36 43.47
N PRO A 276 6.07 -12.40 42.81
CA PRO A 276 5.77 -12.05 41.43
C PRO A 276 6.47 -13.03 40.48
N THR A 277 5.70 -13.79 39.70
CA THR A 277 6.22 -14.61 38.60
C THR A 277 6.10 -13.86 37.26
N PRO A 278 7.18 -13.25 36.73
CA PRO A 278 7.13 -12.58 35.43
C PRO A 278 7.29 -13.58 34.28
N THR A 279 6.19 -14.18 33.82
CA THR A 279 6.18 -14.94 32.57
C THR A 279 5.80 -14.03 31.39
N ALA A 280 6.81 -13.49 30.70
CA ALA A 280 6.64 -12.76 29.46
C ALA A 280 7.54 -13.38 28.38
N THR A 281 6.97 -14.26 27.54
CA THR A 281 7.70 -14.87 26.42
C THR A 281 7.68 -13.92 25.23
N VAL A 282 8.85 -13.35 24.89
CA VAL A 282 9.06 -12.59 23.66
C VAL A 282 9.86 -13.47 22.70
N THR A 283 9.28 -13.80 21.55
CA THR A 283 9.94 -14.53 20.48
C THR A 283 10.04 -13.62 19.26
N ALA A 284 11.22 -13.06 19.02
CA ALA A 284 11.54 -12.26 17.84
C ALA A 284 12.96 -12.62 17.38
N SER A 285 13.16 -12.81 16.08
CA SER A 285 14.39 -13.41 15.55
C SER A 285 15.60 -12.47 15.51
N GLU A 286 15.37 -11.17 15.45
CA GLU A 286 16.39 -10.12 15.55
C GLU A 286 15.72 -8.80 15.97
N VAL A 287 16.14 -8.23 17.12
CA VAL A 287 15.85 -6.83 17.49
C VAL A 287 17.00 -6.31 18.36
N GLU A 288 17.87 -5.47 17.81
CA GLU A 288 18.74 -4.61 18.64
C GLU A 288 17.99 -3.33 19.03
N PRO A 289 17.98 -3.00 20.32
CA PRO A 289 18.43 -1.66 20.69
C PRO A 289 19.39 -1.70 21.89
N THR A 290 20.54 -1.07 21.74
CA THR A 290 21.55 -0.95 22.80
C THR A 290 21.07 -0.03 23.92
N TYR A 291 20.93 -0.57 25.13
CA TYR A 291 20.74 0.22 26.37
C TYR A 291 21.79 -0.17 27.41
N THR A 292 22.67 0.79 27.73
CA THR A 292 23.80 0.59 28.64
C THR A 292 23.36 0.63 30.11
N ALA A 293 22.96 -0.53 30.66
CA ALA A 293 22.61 -0.65 32.07
C ALA A 293 23.86 -0.70 32.98
N THR A 294 24.25 0.44 33.57
CA THR A 294 25.35 0.51 34.54
C THR A 294 24.94 -0.06 35.90
N ILE A 295 25.04 -1.38 36.08
CA ILE A 295 24.82 -2.02 37.38
C ILE A 295 26.00 -1.68 38.31
N THR A 296 25.71 -0.93 39.37
CA THR A 296 26.66 -0.68 40.47
C THR A 296 26.30 -1.58 41.66
N ALA A 297 26.98 -2.72 41.78
CA ALA A 297 26.89 -3.61 42.92
C ALA A 297 28.22 -3.63 43.67
N SER A 298 28.20 -3.52 44.99
CA SER A 298 29.40 -3.35 45.81
C SER A 298 30.17 -4.65 46.09
N GLU A 299 29.51 -5.80 45.98
CA GLU A 299 30.10 -7.14 46.06
C GLU A 299 29.16 -8.15 45.39
N VAL A 300 29.67 -8.95 44.44
CA VAL A 300 28.96 -10.08 43.81
C VAL A 300 29.98 -11.18 43.52
N GLU A 301 29.94 -12.28 44.28
CA GLU A 301 30.73 -13.48 43.96
C GLU A 301 29.88 -14.49 43.17
N PRO A 302 30.25 -14.85 41.93
CA PRO A 302 29.48 -15.79 41.12
C PRO A 302 29.87 -17.24 41.41
N THR A 303 29.11 -17.92 42.27
CA THR A 303 29.20 -19.38 42.44
C THR A 303 28.35 -20.10 41.38
N TYR A 304 28.94 -20.37 40.22
CA TYR A 304 28.33 -21.24 39.20
C TYR A 304 28.39 -22.72 39.62
N THR A 305 27.22 -23.36 39.73
CA THR A 305 27.09 -24.83 39.76
C THR A 305 26.08 -25.23 38.69
N ALA A 306 26.57 -25.64 37.53
CA ALA A 306 25.74 -26.09 36.43
C ALA A 306 25.53 -27.61 36.48
N THR A 307 24.28 -28.06 36.43
CA THR A 307 23.91 -29.47 36.22
C THR A 307 23.05 -29.56 34.97
N VAL A 308 23.68 -29.78 33.82
CA VAL A 308 22.99 -30.00 32.54
C VAL A 308 22.66 -31.49 32.40
N THR A 309 21.45 -31.82 31.94
CA THR A 309 21.08 -33.21 31.61
C THR A 309 20.02 -33.22 30.51
N ALA A 310 20.46 -33.13 29.24
CA ALA A 310 19.61 -33.29 28.07
C ALA A 310 20.41 -33.82 26.87
N SER A 311 20.35 -35.14 26.69
CA SER A 311 20.56 -35.95 25.48
C SER A 311 21.66 -35.60 24.46
N GLU A 312 21.59 -34.43 23.79
CA GLU A 312 22.41 -34.09 22.62
C GLU A 312 22.59 -32.57 22.49
N VAL A 313 23.77 -32.15 22.05
CA VAL A 313 24.21 -30.76 21.88
C VAL A 313 24.86 -30.64 20.51
N GLU A 314 24.61 -29.53 19.81
CA GLU A 314 25.41 -28.84 18.77
C GLU A 314 24.53 -27.61 18.38
N PRO A 315 25.09 -26.39 18.20
CA PRO A 315 26.10 -26.18 17.18
C PRO A 315 27.40 -25.50 17.66
N THR A 316 28.43 -25.77 16.87
CA THR A 316 29.76 -25.16 16.92
C THR A 316 29.78 -23.63 16.72
N TYR A 317 30.62 -22.96 17.51
CA TYR A 317 31.24 -21.67 17.17
C TYR A 317 32.70 -21.67 17.63
N THR A 318 33.64 -21.50 16.70
CA THR A 318 35.08 -21.36 17.02
C THR A 318 35.61 -20.11 16.35
N ALA A 319 35.91 -19.08 17.14
CA ALA A 319 36.53 -17.85 16.64
C ALA A 319 38.05 -18.01 16.44
N THR A 320 38.57 -17.33 15.43
CA THR A 320 39.94 -17.40 14.91
C THR A 320 41.06 -17.11 15.91
N VAL A 321 42.19 -17.82 15.77
CA VAL A 321 43.54 -17.28 16.01
C VAL A 321 44.46 -17.74 14.87
N SER A 322 45.35 -16.88 14.39
CA SER A 322 46.30 -17.19 13.29
C SER A 322 47.70 -17.54 13.81
N ALA A 323 48.29 -18.61 13.29
CA ALA A 323 49.74 -18.88 13.34
C ALA A 323 50.16 -19.77 12.16
N THR A 324 51.36 -19.54 11.62
CA THR A 324 51.97 -20.34 10.53
C THR A 324 53.06 -21.27 11.06
N ALA A 325 53.04 -22.56 10.70
CA ALA A 325 54.16 -23.30 10.07
C ALA A 325 53.91 -24.82 9.91
N THR A 326 54.43 -25.37 8.79
CA THR A 326 54.93 -26.76 8.56
C THR A 326 54.11 -28.02 8.90
N GLU A 327 53.83 -28.78 7.82
CA GLU A 327 53.97 -30.25 7.63
C GLU A 327 54.26 -31.16 8.84
N VAL A 328 53.42 -32.20 9.02
CA VAL A 328 53.80 -33.65 9.10
C VAL A 328 52.62 -34.50 8.54
N ASP A 329 52.92 -35.68 8.00
CA ASP A 329 52.00 -36.68 7.41
C ASP A 329 51.30 -37.65 8.42
N GLU A 330 50.52 -38.59 7.87
CA GLU A 330 50.10 -39.90 8.45
C GLU A 330 49.08 -39.88 9.63
N GLU A 331 48.19 -40.86 9.84
CA GLU A 331 48.01 -42.20 9.23
C GLU A 331 46.52 -42.67 9.23
N GLU A 332 46.27 -43.93 8.84
CA GLU A 332 45.00 -44.66 8.69
C GLU A 332 44.34 -45.02 10.07
N GLU A 333 43.18 -45.68 10.26
CA GLU A 333 42.45 -46.74 9.53
C GLU A 333 40.89 -46.65 9.60
N GLU A 334 40.29 -47.55 8.81
CA GLU A 334 38.96 -48.20 8.83
C GLU A 334 38.32 -48.48 10.23
N GLU A 335 37.04 -48.88 10.40
CA GLU A 335 36.27 -49.90 9.65
C GLU A 335 34.75 -49.66 9.53
N ALA A 336 34.11 -50.50 8.73
CA ALA A 336 32.80 -50.30 8.11
C ALA A 336 31.57 -50.75 8.93
N THR A 337 30.37 -50.33 8.48
CA THR A 337 29.33 -51.30 8.03
C THR A 337 28.23 -50.63 7.18
N ALA A 338 27.52 -51.42 6.36
CA ALA A 338 26.54 -50.97 5.35
C ALA A 338 25.07 -51.09 5.88
N THR A 339 23.98 -50.66 5.20
CA THR A 339 23.54 -51.00 3.83
C THR A 339 22.28 -50.20 3.39
N SER A 340 22.02 -50.12 2.07
CA SER A 340 20.74 -49.78 1.39
C SER A 340 20.29 -48.30 1.33
N ALA A 341 19.69 -47.80 0.23
CA ALA A 341 19.58 -48.34 -1.15
C ALA A 341 19.16 -47.28 -2.20
N VAL A 342 19.81 -47.31 -3.39
CA VAL A 342 19.32 -47.01 -4.76
C VAL A 342 18.55 -45.70 -5.06
N PRO A 343 19.11 -44.86 -5.95
CA PRO A 343 18.40 -44.14 -7.01
C PRO A 343 18.57 -44.82 -8.39
N THR A 344 17.63 -44.61 -9.32
CA THR A 344 17.61 -45.25 -10.67
C THR A 344 17.53 -44.21 -11.79
N THR A 345 18.24 -44.42 -12.91
CA THR A 345 18.29 -43.51 -14.09
C THR A 345 18.43 -44.32 -15.41
N LEU A 346 18.32 -43.65 -16.58
CA LEU A 346 18.53 -44.16 -17.97
C LEU A 346 17.36 -45.04 -18.52
N GLU A 347 17.05 -45.19 -19.82
CA GLU A 347 17.42 -44.60 -21.15
C GLU A 347 16.42 -45.14 -22.23
N THR A 348 16.27 -44.74 -23.52
CA THR A 348 16.69 -43.64 -24.44
C THR A 348 15.66 -43.56 -25.60
N LYS A 349 15.69 -42.52 -26.47
CA LYS A 349 15.94 -42.66 -27.95
C LYS A 349 15.86 -41.33 -28.74
N THR A 350 16.50 -41.29 -29.93
CA THR A 350 16.59 -40.15 -30.88
C THR A 350 15.68 -40.39 -32.13
N LYS A 351 15.65 -39.67 -33.27
CA LYS A 351 16.65 -38.99 -34.15
C LYS A 351 15.83 -38.21 -35.27
N THR A 352 16.28 -37.38 -36.24
CA THR A 352 17.50 -37.30 -37.09
C THR A 352 17.62 -35.95 -37.87
N LYS A 353 18.80 -35.30 -37.82
CA LYS A 353 19.56 -34.51 -38.85
C LYS A 353 18.91 -33.41 -39.75
N SER A 354 19.74 -32.41 -40.10
CA SER A 354 19.76 -31.56 -41.33
C SER A 354 18.84 -30.32 -41.37
N GLU A 355 19.24 -29.16 -41.92
CA GLU A 355 20.57 -28.65 -42.36
C GLU A 355 20.56 -27.10 -42.44
N GLU A 356 21.71 -26.43 -42.50
CA GLU A 356 21.84 -24.95 -42.61
C GLU A 356 22.33 -24.53 -44.01
N PRO A 357 21.75 -23.46 -44.58
CA PRO A 357 22.52 -22.53 -45.43
C PRO A 357 22.35 -21.05 -45.04
N ALA A 358 23.34 -20.24 -45.41
CA ALA A 358 23.54 -18.85 -44.95
C ALA A 358 22.91 -17.78 -45.91
N PRO A 359 23.17 -16.45 -45.76
CA PRO A 359 22.10 -15.45 -45.75
C PRO A 359 21.75 -14.81 -47.11
N THR A 360 20.55 -14.20 -47.20
CA THR A 360 20.22 -13.17 -48.20
C THR A 360 19.09 -12.25 -47.72
N LYS A 361 18.81 -11.16 -48.46
CA LYS A 361 17.97 -10.02 -48.06
C LYS A 361 16.51 -10.09 -48.52
N ASP A 362 15.66 -9.29 -47.85
CA ASP A 362 14.48 -8.55 -48.34
C ASP A 362 13.54 -9.23 -49.37
N THR A 363 12.26 -9.42 -49.01
CA THR A 363 11.14 -8.58 -49.50
C THR A 363 9.75 -9.11 -49.06
N SER A 364 8.96 -8.23 -48.43
CA SER A 364 7.49 -8.18 -48.33
C SER A 364 6.64 -9.47 -48.29
N SER A 365 5.97 -9.69 -47.16
CA SER A 365 4.70 -10.45 -47.09
C SER A 365 3.73 -9.89 -46.03
N GLY A 366 3.92 -8.65 -45.59
CA GLY A 366 3.14 -8.04 -44.50
C GLY A 366 2.04 -7.13 -45.03
N SER A 367 0.78 -7.46 -44.74
CA SER A 367 -0.29 -6.46 -44.67
C SER A 367 -0.50 -6.09 -43.20
N VAL A 368 -0.63 -4.80 -42.91
CA VAL A 368 -0.73 -4.27 -41.55
C VAL A 368 -2.11 -4.57 -40.99
N ALA A 369 -2.19 -5.23 -39.83
CA ALA A 369 -3.47 -5.47 -39.15
C ALA A 369 -4.17 -4.13 -38.83
N ARG A 370 -5.51 -4.13 -38.74
CA ARG A 370 -6.26 -2.90 -38.39
C ARG A 370 -5.77 -2.36 -37.04
N TRP A 371 -5.66 -1.04 -36.94
CA TRP A 371 -5.01 -0.26 -35.87
C TRP A 371 -3.47 -0.33 -35.81
N GLY A 372 -2.81 -1.11 -36.67
CA GLY A 372 -1.34 -1.11 -36.78
C GLY A 372 -0.79 0.11 -37.55
N GLN A 373 0.51 0.40 -37.35
CA GLN A 373 1.22 1.46 -38.06
C GLN A 373 1.51 1.05 -39.53
N CYS A 374 1.20 1.95 -40.45
CA CYS A 374 1.35 1.79 -41.91
C CYS A 374 2.11 2.96 -42.57
N GLY A 375 2.66 3.89 -41.78
CA GLY A 375 3.42 5.02 -42.31
C GLY A 375 3.93 5.98 -41.24
N GLY A 376 4.61 7.04 -41.70
CA GLY A 376 5.27 8.05 -40.87
C GLY A 376 6.73 8.29 -41.28
N LYS A 377 7.28 9.46 -40.96
CA LYS A 377 8.71 9.74 -41.15
C LYS A 377 9.58 8.70 -40.42
N GLY A 378 10.48 8.06 -41.16
CA GLY A 378 11.38 7.03 -40.63
C GLY A 378 10.78 5.62 -40.52
N TYR A 379 9.49 5.44 -40.79
CA TYR A 379 8.87 4.11 -40.81
C TYR A 379 9.31 3.31 -42.06
N THR A 380 9.84 2.10 -41.83
CA THR A 380 10.35 1.19 -42.88
C THR A 380 9.55 -0.13 -42.97
N GLY A 381 8.46 -0.25 -42.22
CA GLY A 381 7.57 -1.42 -42.27
C GLY A 381 6.59 -1.39 -43.45
N PRO A 382 5.66 -2.36 -43.52
CA PRO A 382 4.68 -2.42 -44.61
C PRO A 382 3.65 -1.29 -44.52
N THR A 383 3.18 -0.80 -45.68
CA THR A 383 2.30 0.38 -45.75
C THR A 383 0.85 0.06 -46.17
N GLU A 384 0.58 -1.17 -46.60
CA GLU A 384 -0.76 -1.61 -47.01
C GLU A 384 -1.52 -2.25 -45.83
N CYS A 385 -2.78 -1.85 -45.66
CA CYS A 385 -3.64 -2.33 -44.57
C CYS A 385 -4.35 -3.64 -44.96
N ALA A 386 -4.35 -4.62 -44.06
CA ALA A 386 -5.10 -5.87 -44.20
C ALA A 386 -6.63 -5.64 -44.16
N ALA A 387 -7.05 -4.58 -43.47
CA ALA A 387 -8.40 -4.02 -43.51
C ALA A 387 -8.35 -2.53 -43.16
N GLY A 388 -9.22 -1.73 -43.79
CA GLY A 388 -9.25 -0.27 -43.62
C GLY A 388 -8.31 0.48 -44.56
N GLU A 389 -8.15 1.78 -44.33
CA GLU A 389 -7.21 2.64 -45.07
C GLU A 389 -6.09 3.17 -44.17
N CYS A 390 -4.89 3.37 -44.73
CA CYS A 390 -3.80 4.00 -44.00
C CYS A 390 -4.04 5.51 -43.88
N LYS A 391 -4.44 5.97 -42.68
CA LYS A 391 -4.67 7.40 -42.38
C LYS A 391 -3.47 8.00 -41.67
N VAL A 392 -3.00 9.15 -42.15
CA VAL A 392 -1.96 9.93 -41.47
C VAL A 392 -2.56 10.54 -40.20
N GLN A 393 -1.96 10.23 -39.05
CA GLN A 393 -2.32 10.85 -37.76
C GLN A 393 -1.41 12.06 -37.48
N ASN A 394 -0.11 11.91 -37.77
CA ASN A 394 0.87 13.00 -37.74
C ASN A 394 2.08 12.69 -38.64
N ASP A 395 3.01 13.64 -38.75
CA ASP A 395 4.26 13.54 -39.52
C ASP A 395 5.06 12.24 -39.32
N TRP A 396 4.98 11.62 -38.15
CA TRP A 396 5.77 10.45 -37.74
C TRP A 396 4.94 9.17 -37.63
N TYR A 397 3.62 9.24 -37.80
CA TYR A 397 2.72 8.10 -37.60
C TYR A 397 1.47 8.13 -38.49
N SER A 398 1.25 7.02 -39.19
CA SER A 398 0.02 6.71 -39.94
C SER A 398 -0.50 5.33 -39.57
N GLN A 399 -1.81 5.15 -39.50
CA GLN A 399 -2.48 3.98 -38.92
C GLN A 399 -3.56 3.41 -39.83
N CYS A 400 -3.75 2.09 -39.82
CA CYS A 400 -4.84 1.43 -40.54
C CYS A 400 -6.18 1.55 -39.80
N LEU A 401 -7.15 2.28 -40.38
CA LEU A 401 -8.48 2.52 -39.79
C LEU A 401 -9.59 1.87 -40.64
#